data_AF-A0A518K620-F1
#
_entry.id   AF-A0A518K620-F1
#
_cell.length_a   1.000
_cell.length_b   1.000
_cell.length_c   1.000
_cell.angle_alpha   90.00
_cell.angle_beta   90.00
_cell.angle_gamma   90.00
#
_symmetry.space_group_name_H-M   'P 1'
#
loop_
_entity.id
_entity.type
_entity.pdbx_description
1 polymer ?
#
loop_
_entity_poly.entity_id
_entity_poly.type
_entity_poly.pdbx_seq_one_letter_code
_entity_poly.pdbx_strand_id
1 'polypeptide(L)'
;MKFLIDTNVLIAGEPTDAQNVEPATGAVARLVGAVLAHGGELYCHPDSLVELGSDRDPARRELRQTLVAKYPSLPAPPAIGQALIEELGPLVPGSNHEIDAKMLAAVAGDAVDFLVTSDLGIHRRAKRVGLEQRVVSVSDALFLLRELAAEAPLEFPAVSKIFCHELDHTAPFFDSLRAGYDGFDDWIKQAKREHRPAYRIEVGGRLAGLALLKEDDNEPLAGSSGRLLKLCTMKIADEFRGNRYGELILKPVFEHCRVGGFDAVFCTCFPKEKELVSHLSRFGFELVGRKGQELVLVKRFKPTDHERQELDPLAYHVRFGPYRVKAAGAAAFVVPVQPRWHEQLFPELEEQMGLFAGQTPYGNSIRKAYLCRSMTKTIEPGSVLLFYRSQDRSCVQAVGIAEASVRSREPIEIIRYVGTRTVYSEAEVEAMAAESNQGVLAVLFRQAQSIDNTPLLELVRAGVLKGAPQSITKVRTPKGIEWIRSRVET
;
A
#
# COMPACT_ATOMS: atom_id res chain seq x y z
N MET A 1 2.01 -2.29 -17.26
CA MET A 1 3.04 -3.13 -17.89
C MET A 1 2.46 -3.78 -19.14
N LYS A 2 3.19 -3.79 -20.25
CA LYS A 2 2.78 -4.32 -21.55
C LYS A 2 3.58 -5.57 -21.87
N PHE A 3 2.89 -6.67 -22.11
CA PHE A 3 3.49 -7.94 -22.48
C PHE A 3 3.14 -8.26 -23.94
N LEU A 4 4.10 -8.78 -24.69
CA LEU A 4 3.87 -9.45 -25.96
C LEU A 4 3.88 -10.96 -25.73
N ILE A 5 2.89 -11.66 -26.24
CA ILE A 5 2.81 -13.12 -26.18
C ILE A 5 3.18 -13.73 -27.53
N ASP A 6 4.06 -14.71 -27.48
CA ASP A 6 4.40 -15.59 -28.60
C ASP A 6 3.24 -16.53 -28.95
N THR A 7 3.09 -16.84 -30.24
CA THR A 7 2.08 -17.73 -30.82
C THR A 7 1.97 -19.06 -30.08
N ASN A 8 3.09 -19.68 -29.73
CA ASN A 8 3.10 -20.99 -29.06
C ASN A 8 2.52 -20.92 -27.65
N VAL A 9 2.79 -19.83 -26.92
CA VAL A 9 2.25 -19.60 -25.58
C VAL A 9 0.74 -19.37 -25.66
N LEU A 10 0.29 -18.64 -26.69
CA LEU A 10 -1.12 -18.39 -26.95
C LEU A 10 -1.90 -19.69 -27.25
N ILE A 11 -1.36 -20.54 -28.14
CA ILE A 11 -1.96 -21.84 -28.47
C ILE A 11 -2.09 -22.72 -27.22
N ALA A 12 -1.04 -22.76 -26.39
CA ALA A 12 -1.06 -23.52 -25.15
C ALA A 12 -2.11 -22.99 -24.16
N GLY A 13 -2.37 -21.68 -24.12
CA GLY A 13 -3.36 -21.06 -23.23
C GLY A 13 -4.82 -21.22 -23.68
N GLU A 14 -5.04 -21.46 -24.98
CA GLU A 14 -6.36 -21.50 -25.61
C GLU A 14 -6.56 -22.83 -26.37
N PRO A 15 -6.60 -23.98 -25.66
CA PRO A 15 -6.73 -25.29 -26.28
C PRO A 15 -8.08 -25.42 -27.00
N THR A 16 -8.06 -25.94 -28.23
CA THR A 16 -9.25 -26.07 -29.08
C THR A 16 -10.08 -27.33 -28.80
N ASP A 17 -9.53 -28.29 -28.06
CA ASP A 17 -10.19 -29.51 -27.60
C ASP A 17 -9.46 -30.11 -26.38
N ALA A 18 -10.05 -31.15 -25.77
CA ALA A 18 -9.48 -31.81 -24.60
C ALA A 18 -8.15 -32.55 -24.85
N GLN A 19 -7.83 -32.87 -26.10
CA GLN A 19 -6.59 -33.54 -26.50
C GLN A 19 -5.44 -32.54 -26.70
N ASN A 20 -5.76 -31.26 -26.95
CA ASN A 20 -4.80 -30.17 -27.11
C ASN A 20 -4.50 -29.42 -25.79
N VAL A 21 -4.93 -29.94 -24.64
CA VAL A 21 -4.57 -29.38 -23.33
C VAL A 21 -3.12 -29.74 -23.02
N GLU A 22 -2.24 -28.75 -23.03
CA GLU A 22 -0.83 -28.92 -22.72
C GLU A 22 -0.56 -28.76 -21.20
N PRO A 23 0.52 -29.34 -20.66
CA PRO A 23 0.92 -29.08 -19.28
C PRO A 23 1.10 -27.59 -18.95
N ALA A 24 1.44 -26.78 -19.96
CA ALA A 24 1.61 -25.33 -19.85
C ALA A 24 0.28 -24.55 -19.80
N THR A 25 -0.85 -25.12 -20.23
CA THR A 25 -2.15 -24.42 -20.34
C THR A 25 -2.55 -23.74 -19.04
N GLY A 26 -2.45 -24.43 -17.89
CA GLY A 26 -2.78 -23.86 -16.59
C GLY A 26 -1.85 -22.72 -16.16
N ALA A 27 -0.58 -22.74 -16.57
CA ALA A 27 0.37 -21.67 -16.28
C ALA A 27 0.09 -20.43 -17.15
N VAL A 28 -0.23 -20.61 -18.42
CA VAL A 28 -0.60 -19.51 -19.33
C VAL A 28 -1.90 -18.85 -18.89
N ALA A 29 -2.93 -19.62 -18.52
CA ALA A 29 -4.18 -19.07 -18.00
C ALA A 29 -3.96 -18.23 -16.73
N ARG A 30 -3.10 -18.70 -15.81
CA ARG A 30 -2.70 -17.93 -14.61
C ARG A 30 -1.93 -16.66 -15.00
N LEU A 31 -1.06 -16.72 -16.00
CA LEU A 31 -0.32 -15.55 -16.47
C LEU A 31 -1.26 -14.48 -17.00
N VAL A 32 -2.21 -14.85 -17.86
CA VAL A 32 -3.23 -13.92 -18.39
C VAL A 32 -3.99 -13.26 -17.23
N GLY A 33 -4.46 -14.06 -16.27
CA GLY A 33 -5.14 -13.54 -15.08
C GLY A 33 -4.27 -12.61 -14.24
N ALA A 34 -3.01 -12.95 -14.03
CA ALA A 34 -2.07 -12.15 -13.25
C ALA A 34 -1.76 -10.81 -13.95
N VAL A 35 -1.47 -10.81 -15.25
CA VAL A 35 -1.21 -9.58 -16.01
C VAL A 35 -2.40 -8.62 -15.89
N LEU A 36 -3.62 -9.12 -16.09
CA LEU A 36 -4.84 -8.30 -15.98
C LEU A 36 -5.08 -7.81 -14.55
N ALA A 37 -4.87 -8.65 -13.53
CA ALA A 37 -5.01 -8.27 -12.12
C ALA A 37 -4.06 -7.15 -11.71
N HIS A 38 -2.89 -7.07 -12.35
CA HIS A 38 -1.90 -6.00 -12.15
C HIS A 38 -2.12 -4.77 -13.06
N GLY A 39 -3.26 -4.68 -13.76
CA GLY A 39 -3.55 -3.58 -14.70
C GLY A 39 -2.60 -3.57 -15.90
N GLY A 40 -1.98 -4.71 -16.22
CA GLY A 40 -1.14 -4.89 -17.38
C GLY A 40 -1.95 -5.18 -18.64
N GLU A 41 -1.30 -4.98 -19.78
CA GLU A 41 -1.87 -5.22 -21.10
C GLU A 41 -1.12 -6.38 -21.77
N LEU A 42 -1.87 -7.21 -22.49
CA LEU A 42 -1.35 -8.41 -23.14
C LEU A 42 -1.60 -8.32 -24.64
N TYR A 43 -0.55 -8.24 -25.42
CA TYR A 43 -0.60 -8.04 -26.87
C TYR A 43 -0.17 -9.28 -27.64
N CYS A 44 -0.68 -9.39 -28.86
CA CYS A 44 -0.17 -10.32 -29.88
C CYS A 44 0.44 -9.53 -31.04
N HIS A 45 1.50 -10.06 -31.67
CA HIS A 45 2.06 -9.43 -32.86
C HIS A 45 1.11 -9.67 -34.06
N PRO A 46 0.81 -8.66 -34.91
CA PRO A 46 -0.13 -8.83 -36.03
C PRO A 46 0.26 -9.96 -36.99
N ASP A 47 1.55 -10.11 -37.29
CA ASP A 47 2.02 -11.19 -38.18
C ASP A 47 1.86 -12.59 -37.57
N SER A 48 1.93 -12.71 -36.24
CA SER A 48 1.63 -13.97 -35.53
C SER A 48 0.15 -14.35 -35.67
N LEU A 49 -0.75 -13.35 -35.69
CA LEU A 49 -2.18 -13.56 -35.93
C LEU A 49 -2.45 -14.06 -37.36
N VAL A 50 -1.70 -13.55 -38.33
CA VAL A 50 -1.78 -14.01 -39.74
C VAL A 50 -1.28 -15.44 -39.87
N GLU A 51 -0.17 -15.80 -39.20
CA GLU A 51 0.36 -17.17 -39.19
C GLU A 51 -0.67 -18.17 -38.63
N LEU A 52 -1.33 -17.83 -37.52
CA LEU A 52 -2.40 -18.64 -36.93
C LEU A 52 -3.59 -18.86 -37.88
N GLY A 53 -3.85 -17.89 -38.77
CA GLY A 53 -4.86 -17.99 -39.83
C GLY A 53 -4.49 -18.97 -40.96
N SER A 54 -3.28 -19.52 -40.97
CA SER A 54 -2.79 -20.46 -41.99
C SER A 54 -2.88 -21.94 -41.56
N ASP A 55 -3.62 -22.25 -40.50
CA ASP A 55 -3.85 -23.63 -40.06
C ASP A 55 -4.52 -24.47 -41.16
N ARG A 56 -3.99 -25.68 -41.38
CA ARG A 56 -4.44 -26.63 -42.41
C ARG A 56 -5.81 -27.22 -42.11
N ASP A 57 -6.21 -27.28 -40.84
CA ASP A 57 -7.53 -27.73 -40.42
C ASP A 57 -8.50 -26.54 -40.36
N PRO A 58 -9.54 -26.51 -41.25
CA PRO A 58 -10.48 -25.39 -41.30
C PRO A 58 -11.23 -25.15 -39.99
N ALA A 59 -11.60 -26.21 -39.25
CA ALA A 59 -12.36 -26.10 -38.01
C ALA A 59 -11.47 -25.57 -36.87
N ARG A 60 -10.24 -26.09 -36.78
CA ARG A 60 -9.26 -25.60 -35.79
C ARG A 60 -8.87 -24.15 -36.06
N ARG A 61 -8.74 -23.76 -37.33
CA ARG A 61 -8.46 -22.39 -37.75
C ARG A 61 -9.54 -21.41 -37.29
N GLU A 62 -10.80 -21.71 -37.55
CA GLU A 62 -11.95 -20.86 -37.18
C GLU A 62 -12.04 -20.69 -35.65
N LEU A 63 -11.85 -21.79 -34.92
CA LEU A 63 -11.86 -21.75 -33.45
C LEU A 63 -10.68 -20.93 -32.90
N ARG A 64 -9.46 -21.10 -33.43
CA ARG A 64 -8.29 -20.29 -33.02
C ARG A 64 -8.49 -18.81 -33.29
N GLN A 65 -9.00 -18.44 -34.47
CA GLN A 65 -9.30 -17.04 -34.78
C GLN A 65 -10.28 -16.43 -33.76
N THR A 66 -11.27 -17.21 -33.33
CA THR A 66 -12.25 -16.78 -32.33
C THR A 66 -11.62 -16.62 -30.94
N LEU A 67 -10.80 -17.57 -30.50
CA LEU A 67 -10.17 -17.53 -29.16
C LEU A 67 -9.14 -16.41 -29.05
N VAL A 68 -8.38 -16.18 -30.12
CA VAL A 68 -7.30 -15.19 -30.15
C VAL A 68 -7.83 -13.76 -30.26
N ALA A 69 -9.06 -13.56 -30.74
CA ALA A 69 -9.70 -12.25 -30.79
C ALA A 69 -9.88 -11.58 -29.40
N LYS A 70 -9.69 -12.33 -28.30
CA LYS A 70 -9.67 -11.79 -26.93
C LYS A 70 -8.46 -10.89 -26.66
N TYR A 71 -7.39 -11.02 -27.45
CA TYR A 71 -6.13 -10.32 -27.23
C TYR A 71 -5.95 -9.18 -28.24
N PRO A 72 -5.64 -7.96 -27.78
CA PRO A 72 -5.36 -6.86 -28.69
C PRO A 72 -4.11 -7.14 -29.55
N SER A 73 -4.19 -6.78 -30.83
CA SER A 73 -3.01 -6.73 -31.69
C SER A 73 -2.14 -5.54 -31.30
N LEU A 74 -0.82 -5.73 -31.29
CA LEU A 74 0.13 -4.64 -31.05
C LEU A 74 -0.02 -3.58 -32.15
N PRO A 75 -0.33 -2.30 -31.81
CA PRO A 75 -0.52 -1.25 -32.81
C PRO A 75 0.83 -0.78 -33.36
N ALA A 76 0.95 -0.74 -34.70
CA ALA A 76 2.12 -0.22 -35.41
C ALA A 76 3.47 -0.75 -34.87
N PRO A 77 3.72 -2.08 -34.90
CA PRO A 77 4.96 -2.65 -34.39
C PRO A 77 6.18 -2.05 -35.11
N PRO A 78 7.29 -1.76 -34.39
CA PRO A 78 8.51 -1.26 -34.98
C PRO A 78 9.04 -2.19 -36.07
N ALA A 79 9.58 -1.60 -37.14
CA ALA A 79 10.32 -2.36 -38.14
C ALA A 79 11.61 -2.94 -37.53
N ILE A 80 12.10 -4.04 -38.10
CA ILE A 80 13.34 -4.68 -37.67
C ILE A 80 14.50 -3.72 -38.00
N GLY A 81 15.18 -3.22 -36.97
CA GLY A 81 16.32 -2.33 -37.14
C GLY A 81 17.53 -3.02 -37.78
N GLN A 82 18.35 -2.25 -38.49
CA GLN A 82 19.54 -2.76 -39.18
C GLN A 82 20.50 -3.51 -38.24
N ALA A 83 20.72 -3.01 -37.04
CA ALA A 83 21.56 -3.66 -36.02
C ALA A 83 21.02 -5.05 -35.60
N LEU A 84 19.68 -5.19 -35.57
CA LEU A 84 19.03 -6.46 -35.23
C LEU A 84 19.16 -7.46 -36.39
N ILE A 85 19.09 -7.00 -37.64
CA ILE A 85 19.32 -7.82 -38.84
C ILE A 85 20.76 -8.30 -38.91
N GLU A 86 21.73 -7.42 -38.67
CA GLU A 86 23.16 -7.74 -38.69
C GLU A 86 23.52 -8.81 -37.65
N GLU A 87 22.93 -8.71 -36.45
CA GLU A 87 23.17 -9.69 -35.40
C GLU A 87 22.38 -10.99 -35.62
N LEU A 88 21.11 -10.94 -36.05
CA LEU A 88 20.29 -12.16 -36.21
C LEU A 88 20.59 -12.95 -37.49
N GLY A 89 21.22 -12.33 -38.49
CA GLY A 89 21.51 -12.94 -39.79
C GLY A 89 20.36 -12.78 -40.81
N PRO A 90 20.48 -13.39 -42.01
CA PRO A 90 19.54 -13.18 -43.09
C PRO A 90 18.13 -13.68 -42.74
N LEU A 91 17.15 -12.79 -42.86
CA LEU A 91 15.74 -13.08 -42.63
C LEU A 91 15.06 -13.44 -43.96
N VAL A 92 14.41 -14.59 -44.02
CA VAL A 92 13.62 -15.00 -45.17
C VAL A 92 12.19 -14.46 -45.00
N PRO A 93 11.64 -13.70 -45.97
CA PRO A 93 10.28 -13.18 -45.89
C PRO A 93 9.24 -14.30 -45.71
N GLY A 94 8.32 -14.13 -44.77
CA GLY A 94 7.27 -15.09 -44.43
C GLY A 94 7.73 -16.30 -43.63
N SER A 95 8.97 -16.31 -43.13
CA SER A 95 9.47 -17.39 -42.26
C SER A 95 9.21 -17.10 -40.77
N ASN A 96 9.11 -18.15 -39.96
CA ASN A 96 9.00 -18.03 -38.49
C ASN A 96 10.16 -17.20 -37.91
N HIS A 97 11.34 -17.28 -38.52
CA HIS A 97 12.50 -16.48 -38.13
C HIS A 97 12.29 -14.97 -38.30
N GLU A 98 11.49 -14.54 -39.28
CA GLU A 98 11.13 -13.14 -39.48
C GLU A 98 10.16 -12.68 -38.39
N ILE A 99 9.16 -13.49 -38.05
CA ILE A 99 8.19 -13.19 -36.98
C ILE A 99 8.91 -13.08 -35.63
N ASP A 100 9.82 -14.01 -35.31
CA ASP A 100 10.66 -13.95 -34.11
C ASP A 100 11.46 -12.64 -34.06
N ALA A 101 12.05 -12.24 -35.18
CA ALA A 101 12.82 -11.00 -35.28
C ALA A 101 11.94 -9.75 -35.11
N LYS A 102 10.70 -9.77 -35.62
CA LYS A 102 9.70 -8.70 -35.40
C LYS A 102 9.25 -8.62 -33.94
N MET A 103 9.05 -9.76 -33.27
CA MET A 103 8.76 -9.78 -31.83
C MET A 103 9.91 -9.20 -31.01
N LEU A 104 11.16 -9.54 -31.36
CA LEU A 104 12.35 -8.94 -30.73
C LEU A 104 12.48 -7.45 -31.04
N ALA A 105 12.11 -7.02 -32.26
CA ALA A 105 12.09 -5.60 -32.63
C ALA A 105 11.07 -4.81 -31.81
N ALA A 106 9.91 -5.39 -31.49
CA ALA A 106 8.91 -4.77 -30.63
C ALA A 106 9.43 -4.55 -29.20
N VAL A 107 10.23 -5.48 -28.66
CA VAL A 107 10.91 -5.31 -27.36
C VAL A 107 12.01 -4.26 -27.47
N ALA A 108 12.86 -4.34 -28.50
CA ALA A 108 13.99 -3.42 -28.70
C ALA A 108 13.54 -1.96 -28.89
N GLY A 109 12.40 -1.76 -29.55
CA GLY A 109 11.79 -0.46 -29.82
C GLY A 109 10.84 0.03 -28.72
N ASP A 110 10.84 -0.59 -27.55
CA ASP A 110 10.01 -0.22 -26.39
C ASP A 110 8.50 -0.16 -26.66
N ALA A 111 8.02 -0.93 -27.65
CA ALA A 111 6.58 -1.08 -27.89
C ALA A 111 5.91 -1.92 -26.79
N VAL A 112 6.67 -2.81 -26.15
CA VAL A 112 6.27 -3.65 -25.02
C VAL A 112 7.38 -3.73 -23.96
N ASP A 113 7.02 -3.96 -22.70
CA ASP A 113 7.99 -4.10 -21.61
C ASP A 113 8.67 -5.48 -21.66
N PHE A 114 7.89 -6.53 -21.89
CA PHE A 114 8.35 -7.93 -21.89
C PHE A 114 7.78 -8.74 -23.07
N LEU A 115 8.56 -9.69 -23.58
CA LEU A 115 8.09 -10.76 -24.49
C LEU A 115 8.04 -12.09 -23.72
N VAL A 116 6.90 -12.77 -23.76
CA VAL A 116 6.69 -14.07 -23.12
C VAL A 116 6.77 -15.16 -24.17
N THR A 117 7.79 -16.02 -24.07
CA THR A 117 7.99 -17.17 -24.97
C THR A 117 8.62 -18.35 -24.24
N SER A 118 8.25 -19.55 -24.65
CA SER A 118 8.91 -20.80 -24.23
C SER A 118 9.93 -21.30 -25.26
N ASP A 119 10.14 -20.57 -26.35
CA ASP A 119 11.05 -20.94 -27.43
C ASP A 119 12.51 -20.61 -27.08
N LEU A 120 13.32 -21.65 -26.89
CA LEU A 120 14.75 -21.51 -26.57
C LEU A 120 15.55 -20.81 -27.68
N GLY A 121 15.12 -20.89 -28.93
CA GLY A 121 15.69 -20.19 -30.07
C GLY A 121 15.50 -18.67 -29.94
N ILE A 122 14.31 -18.20 -29.58
CA ILE A 122 14.04 -16.79 -29.33
C ILE A 122 14.87 -16.28 -28.14
N HIS A 123 14.96 -17.05 -27.05
CA HIS A 123 15.81 -16.73 -25.89
C HIS A 123 17.29 -16.57 -26.27
N ARG A 124 17.84 -17.48 -27.09
CA ARG A 124 19.22 -17.38 -27.58
C ARG A 124 19.42 -16.14 -28.45
N ARG A 125 18.46 -15.82 -29.32
CA ARG A 125 18.51 -14.62 -30.16
C ARG A 125 18.46 -13.34 -29.32
N ALA A 126 17.53 -13.27 -28.36
CA ALA A 126 17.41 -12.16 -27.42
C ALA A 126 18.72 -11.86 -26.68
N LYS A 127 19.41 -12.92 -26.22
CA LYS A 127 20.71 -12.80 -25.56
C LYS A 127 21.78 -12.15 -26.45
N ARG A 128 21.84 -12.53 -27.73
CA ARG A 128 22.82 -11.97 -28.67
C ARG A 128 22.63 -10.46 -28.89
N VAL A 129 21.40 -9.98 -28.74
CA VAL A 129 21.02 -8.59 -28.99
C VAL A 129 20.82 -7.79 -27.68
N GLY A 130 21.20 -8.37 -26.53
CA GLY A 130 21.15 -7.70 -25.23
C GLY A 130 19.75 -7.59 -24.59
N LEU A 131 18.76 -8.35 -25.07
CA LEU A 131 17.36 -8.30 -24.60
C LEU A 131 16.99 -9.42 -23.62
N GLU A 132 17.96 -10.19 -23.13
CA GLU A 132 17.74 -11.37 -22.27
C GLU A 132 16.91 -11.09 -21.01
N GLN A 133 16.96 -9.88 -20.46
CA GLN A 133 16.19 -9.52 -19.25
C GLN A 133 14.72 -9.19 -19.54
N ARG A 134 14.36 -8.99 -20.81
CA ARG A 134 13.00 -8.61 -21.25
C ARG A 134 12.30 -9.72 -22.04
N VAL A 135 13.00 -10.81 -22.34
CA VAL A 135 12.43 -12.01 -22.97
C VAL A 135 12.38 -13.10 -21.91
N VAL A 136 11.16 -13.45 -21.47
CA VAL A 136 10.92 -14.26 -20.27
C VAL A 136 10.07 -15.48 -20.59
N SER A 137 10.23 -16.55 -19.81
CA SER A 137 9.29 -17.67 -19.85
C SER A 137 7.98 -17.34 -19.15
N VAL A 138 6.95 -18.16 -19.32
CA VAL A 138 5.68 -18.03 -18.60
C VAL A 138 5.90 -18.07 -17.07
N SER A 139 6.80 -18.96 -16.61
CA SER A 139 7.13 -19.10 -15.20
C SER A 139 7.86 -17.88 -14.66
N ASP A 140 8.80 -17.32 -15.43
CA ASP A 140 9.56 -16.12 -15.03
C ASP A 140 8.65 -14.89 -15.00
N ALA A 141 7.73 -14.76 -15.97
CA ALA A 141 6.74 -13.70 -15.99
C ALA A 141 5.79 -13.78 -14.78
N LEU A 142 5.33 -14.98 -14.42
CA LEU A 142 4.54 -15.20 -13.20
C LEU A 142 5.32 -14.88 -11.93
N PHE A 143 6.60 -15.27 -11.87
CA PHE A 143 7.48 -14.95 -10.75
C PHE A 143 7.69 -13.44 -10.63
N LEU A 144 8.01 -12.76 -11.73
CA LEU A 144 8.15 -11.31 -11.80
C LEU A 144 6.89 -10.59 -11.30
N LEU A 145 5.71 -10.97 -11.80
CA LEU A 145 4.44 -10.37 -11.36
C LEU A 145 4.20 -10.61 -9.87
N ARG A 146 4.53 -11.79 -9.36
CA ARG A 146 4.40 -12.11 -7.93
C ARG A 146 5.37 -11.31 -7.06
N GLU A 147 6.63 -11.14 -7.48
CA GLU A 147 7.62 -10.35 -6.76
C GLU A 147 7.27 -8.86 -6.77
N LEU A 148 6.74 -8.36 -7.89
CA LEU A 148 6.17 -7.01 -7.96
C LEU A 148 4.94 -6.84 -7.06
N ALA A 149 4.23 -7.94 -6.79
CA ALA A 149 3.12 -7.99 -5.84
C ALA A 149 3.55 -8.25 -4.38
N ALA A 150 4.83 -8.52 -4.10
CA ALA A 150 5.29 -9.16 -2.87
C ALA A 150 5.33 -8.25 -1.63
N GLU A 151 4.82 -7.01 -1.70
CA GLU A 151 4.39 -6.36 -0.47
C GLU A 151 3.14 -7.09 0.03
N ALA A 152 3.33 -8.02 0.98
CA ALA A 152 2.22 -8.58 1.72
C ALA A 152 1.41 -7.41 2.30
N PRO A 153 0.12 -7.26 1.93
CA PRO A 153 -0.66 -6.11 2.37
C PRO A 153 -0.76 -6.15 3.90
N LEU A 154 -0.55 -5.00 4.52
CA LEU A 154 -0.72 -4.89 5.98
C LEU A 154 -2.16 -5.27 6.34
N GLU A 155 -2.31 -6.27 7.22
CA GLU A 155 -3.63 -6.70 7.68
C GLU A 155 -4.06 -5.88 8.91
N PHE A 156 -5.33 -5.50 8.95
CA PHE A 156 -5.91 -4.72 10.04
C PHE A 156 -6.97 -5.57 10.76
N PRO A 157 -6.67 -6.13 11.95
CA PRO A 157 -7.50 -7.18 12.56
C PRO A 157 -9.00 -6.88 12.74
N ALA A 158 -9.36 -5.61 12.97
CA ALA A 158 -10.73 -5.17 13.14
C ALA A 158 -11.34 -4.45 11.92
N VAL A 159 -10.67 -4.51 10.76
CA VAL A 159 -11.16 -3.90 9.52
C VAL A 159 -11.12 -4.90 8.39
N SER A 160 -12.28 -5.20 7.83
CA SER A 160 -12.39 -6.05 6.64
C SER A 160 -12.38 -5.19 5.38
N LYS A 161 -11.54 -5.58 4.41
CA LYS A 161 -11.63 -5.09 3.03
C LYS A 161 -12.73 -5.88 2.32
N ILE A 162 -13.70 -5.16 1.78
CA ILE A 162 -14.85 -5.72 1.04
C ILE A 162 -15.11 -4.88 -0.21
N PHE A 163 -16.03 -5.34 -1.05
CA PHE A 163 -16.62 -4.54 -2.12
C PHE A 163 -17.96 -3.96 -1.68
N CYS A 164 -18.32 -2.81 -2.25
CA CYS A 164 -19.57 -2.11 -1.94
C CYS A 164 -20.81 -3.00 -2.11
N HIS A 165 -20.81 -3.95 -3.05
CA HIS A 165 -21.94 -4.85 -3.29
C HIS A 165 -22.24 -5.79 -2.10
N GLU A 166 -21.24 -6.08 -1.27
CA GLU A 166 -21.38 -6.90 -0.06
C GLU A 166 -22.11 -6.18 1.09
N LEU A 167 -22.25 -4.85 1.01
CA LEU A 167 -22.92 -4.06 2.04
C LEU A 167 -24.44 -4.25 2.00
N ASP A 168 -25.06 -4.50 3.14
CA ASP A 168 -26.50 -4.33 3.28
C ASP A 168 -26.87 -2.85 3.43
N HIS A 169 -27.08 -2.17 2.29
CA HIS A 169 -27.49 -0.76 2.25
C HIS A 169 -28.88 -0.47 2.85
N THR A 170 -29.66 -1.51 3.21
CA THR A 170 -30.95 -1.34 3.89
C THR A 170 -30.79 -1.23 5.42
N ALA A 171 -29.61 -1.53 5.95
CA ALA A 171 -29.34 -1.45 7.37
C ALA A 171 -29.48 -0.02 7.92
N PRO A 172 -29.94 0.16 9.19
CA PRO A 172 -30.13 1.49 9.80
C PRO A 172 -28.89 2.39 9.82
N PHE A 173 -27.69 1.81 9.71
CA PHE A 173 -26.44 2.55 9.56
C PHE A 173 -26.49 3.60 8.43
N PHE A 174 -27.23 3.32 7.35
CA PHE A 174 -27.30 4.18 6.17
C PHE A 174 -28.40 5.25 6.25
N ASP A 175 -29.30 5.20 7.23
CA ASP A 175 -30.46 6.10 7.30
C ASP A 175 -30.05 7.57 7.40
N SER A 176 -29.01 7.89 8.19
CA SER A 176 -28.50 9.25 8.29
C SER A 176 -27.85 9.75 7.00
N LEU A 177 -27.27 8.85 6.19
CA LEU A 177 -26.69 9.20 4.89
C LEU A 177 -27.82 9.46 3.88
N ARG A 178 -28.85 8.61 3.88
CA ARG A 178 -30.04 8.77 3.05
C ARG A 178 -30.77 10.08 3.33
N ALA A 179 -30.89 10.47 4.60
CA ALA A 179 -31.50 11.74 4.99
C ALA A 179 -30.65 12.98 4.64
N GLY A 180 -29.34 12.80 4.45
CA GLY A 180 -28.39 13.88 4.18
C GLY A 180 -28.08 14.12 2.70
N TYR A 181 -28.43 13.19 1.82
CA TYR A 181 -28.07 13.19 0.40
C TYR A 181 -29.21 12.63 -0.46
N ASP A 182 -29.84 13.52 -1.23
CA ASP A 182 -30.90 13.15 -2.18
C ASP A 182 -30.33 12.21 -3.26
N GLY A 183 -31.00 11.08 -3.48
CA GLY A 183 -30.55 10.05 -4.44
C GLY A 183 -29.53 9.06 -3.89
N PHE A 184 -29.34 8.99 -2.57
CA PHE A 184 -28.41 8.04 -1.92
C PHE A 184 -28.59 6.58 -2.39
N ASP A 185 -29.83 6.10 -2.47
CA ASP A 185 -30.09 4.69 -2.81
C ASP A 185 -29.71 4.36 -4.26
N ASP A 186 -29.83 5.30 -5.20
CA ASP A 186 -29.38 5.11 -6.58
C ASP A 186 -27.86 5.21 -6.68
N TRP A 187 -27.27 6.15 -5.96
CA TRP A 187 -25.82 6.29 -5.87
C TRP A 187 -25.15 5.03 -5.31
N ILE A 188 -25.67 4.45 -4.22
CA ILE A 188 -25.06 3.25 -3.64
C ILE A 188 -25.25 2.04 -4.56
N LYS A 189 -26.39 1.88 -5.23
CA LYS A 189 -26.57 0.84 -6.26
C LYS A 189 -25.55 0.97 -7.39
N GLN A 190 -25.26 2.19 -7.83
CA GLN A 190 -24.23 2.44 -8.83
C GLN A 190 -22.84 2.09 -8.29
N ALA A 191 -22.50 2.51 -7.06
CA ALA A 191 -21.25 2.15 -6.40
C ALA A 191 -21.07 0.63 -6.26
N LYS A 192 -22.15 -0.12 -6.03
CA LYS A 192 -22.16 -1.58 -6.03
C LYS A 192 -21.80 -2.17 -7.39
N ARG A 193 -22.41 -1.67 -8.48
CA ARG A 193 -22.16 -2.11 -9.86
C ARG A 193 -20.74 -1.79 -10.34
N GLU A 194 -20.17 -0.70 -9.83
CA GLU A 194 -18.78 -0.32 -10.10
C GLU A 194 -17.76 -1.10 -9.25
N HIS A 195 -18.22 -2.01 -8.38
CA HIS A 195 -17.37 -2.82 -7.51
C HIS A 195 -16.41 -1.94 -6.67
N ARG A 196 -16.92 -0.80 -6.18
CA ARG A 196 -16.09 0.13 -5.41
C ARG A 196 -15.53 -0.56 -4.15
N PRO A 197 -14.21 -0.48 -3.89
CA PRO A 197 -13.64 -1.04 -2.69
C PRO A 197 -14.13 -0.29 -1.45
N ALA A 198 -14.30 -1.01 -0.36
CA ALA A 198 -14.67 -0.47 0.92
C ALA A 198 -13.90 -1.13 2.07
N TYR A 199 -13.73 -0.39 3.15
CA TYR A 199 -13.26 -0.90 4.43
C TYR A 199 -14.41 -0.82 5.43
N ARG A 200 -14.68 -1.91 6.14
CA ARG A 200 -15.73 -1.97 7.16
C ARG A 200 -15.20 -2.40 8.53
N ILE A 201 -15.80 -1.86 9.57
CA ILE A 201 -15.64 -2.32 10.95
C ILE A 201 -16.98 -2.89 11.39
N GLU A 202 -16.99 -4.12 11.90
CA GLU A 202 -18.19 -4.76 12.43
C GLU A 202 -18.02 -5.06 13.92
N VAL A 203 -19.06 -4.75 14.71
CA VAL A 203 -19.11 -5.03 16.15
C VAL A 203 -20.43 -5.70 16.45
N GLY A 204 -20.39 -6.93 16.98
CA GLY A 204 -21.59 -7.71 17.28
C GLY A 204 -22.49 -7.95 16.05
N GLY A 205 -21.89 -8.12 14.87
CA GLY A 205 -22.62 -8.31 13.61
C GLY A 205 -23.26 -7.05 13.03
N ARG A 206 -22.97 -5.87 13.58
CA ARG A 206 -23.46 -4.58 13.07
C ARG A 206 -22.33 -3.73 12.52
N LEU A 207 -22.62 -2.97 11.47
CA LEU A 207 -21.69 -2.02 10.88
C LEU A 207 -21.39 -0.87 11.85
N ALA A 208 -20.16 -0.80 12.32
CA ALA A 208 -19.68 0.22 13.25
C ALA A 208 -18.92 1.35 12.53
N GLY A 209 -18.28 1.05 11.40
CA GLY A 209 -17.56 2.01 10.59
C GLY A 209 -17.47 1.59 9.13
N LEU A 210 -17.45 2.57 8.23
CA LEU A 210 -17.37 2.36 6.78
C LEU A 210 -16.50 3.45 6.14
N ALA A 211 -15.60 3.05 5.25
CA ALA A 211 -14.94 3.91 4.28
C ALA A 211 -15.14 3.34 2.87
N LEU A 212 -15.77 4.11 1.97
CA LEU A 212 -15.96 3.75 0.55
C LEU A 212 -14.99 4.55 -0.32
N LEU A 213 -14.33 3.86 -1.24
CA LEU A 213 -13.25 4.42 -2.06
C LEU A 213 -13.58 4.32 -3.55
N LYS A 214 -13.04 5.26 -4.32
CA LYS A 214 -13.10 5.26 -5.78
C LYS A 214 -11.83 5.91 -6.32
N GLU A 215 -11.18 5.28 -7.28
CA GLU A 215 -10.12 5.93 -8.07
C GLU A 215 -10.76 7.02 -8.96
N ASP A 216 -10.19 8.23 -8.94
CA ASP A 216 -10.80 9.39 -9.58
C ASP A 216 -9.77 10.39 -10.12
N ASP A 217 -9.08 10.01 -11.19
CA ASP A 217 -8.01 10.79 -11.81
C ASP A 217 -8.47 12.04 -12.58
N ASN A 218 -9.78 12.26 -12.67
CA ASN A 218 -10.37 13.32 -13.50
C ASN A 218 -10.88 14.53 -12.71
N GLU A 219 -10.82 14.51 -11.37
CA GLU A 219 -11.32 15.62 -10.56
C GLU A 219 -10.26 16.74 -10.49
N PRO A 220 -10.52 17.95 -11.01
CA PRO A 220 -9.56 19.04 -10.97
C PRO A 220 -9.48 19.61 -9.55
N LEU A 221 -8.53 19.09 -8.77
CA LEU A 221 -8.28 19.53 -7.40
C LEU A 221 -7.07 20.46 -7.35
N ALA A 222 -7.30 21.69 -6.87
CA ALA A 222 -6.24 22.69 -6.73
C ALA A 222 -5.10 22.15 -5.84
N GLY A 223 -3.90 22.05 -6.41
CA GLY A 223 -2.70 21.63 -5.68
C GLY A 223 -2.44 20.12 -5.61
N SER A 224 -3.23 19.29 -6.29
CA SER A 224 -2.93 17.87 -6.48
C SER A 224 -2.97 17.49 -7.95
N SER A 225 -1.79 17.30 -8.55
CA SER A 225 -1.61 16.64 -9.84
C SER A 225 -1.27 15.17 -9.61
N GLY A 226 -1.76 14.29 -10.50
CA GLY A 226 -1.44 12.87 -10.50
C GLY A 226 -2.61 11.97 -10.10
N ARG A 227 -2.31 10.78 -9.60
CA ARG A 227 -3.31 9.72 -9.35
C ARG A 227 -4.08 10.01 -8.07
N LEU A 228 -5.40 10.07 -8.14
CA LEU A 228 -6.24 10.55 -7.03
C LEU A 228 -7.18 9.46 -6.52
N LEU A 229 -7.26 9.34 -5.19
CA LEU A 229 -8.25 8.51 -4.53
C LEU A 229 -9.35 9.37 -3.92
N LYS A 230 -10.60 9.09 -4.28
CA LYS A 230 -11.77 9.68 -3.65
C LYS A 230 -12.26 8.81 -2.49
N LEU A 231 -12.18 9.34 -1.27
CA LEU A 231 -12.90 8.83 -0.10
C LEU A 231 -14.37 9.29 -0.21
N CYS A 232 -15.18 8.46 -0.86
CA CYS A 232 -16.56 8.77 -1.22
C CYS A 232 -17.49 8.85 -0.01
N THR A 233 -17.25 8.03 1.00
CA THR A 233 -18.03 8.04 2.25
C THR A 233 -17.13 7.59 3.36
N MET A 234 -17.13 8.31 4.48
CA MET A 234 -16.54 7.88 5.74
C MET A 234 -17.57 8.10 6.84
N LYS A 235 -18.03 7.03 7.48
CA LYS A 235 -19.01 7.10 8.55
C LYS A 235 -18.65 6.15 9.67
N ILE A 236 -18.76 6.64 10.91
CA ILE A 236 -18.77 5.83 12.13
C ILE A 236 -20.19 5.88 12.69
N ALA A 237 -20.73 4.76 13.13
CA ALA A 237 -22.06 4.74 13.74
C ALA A 237 -22.01 5.48 15.09
N ASP A 238 -23.08 6.21 15.40
CA ASP A 238 -23.08 7.19 16.50
C ASP A 238 -22.85 6.54 17.86
N GLU A 239 -23.41 5.35 18.06
CA GLU A 239 -23.25 4.49 19.24
C GLU A 239 -21.81 3.97 19.46
N PHE A 240 -20.95 4.02 18.44
CA PHE A 240 -19.54 3.60 18.54
C PHE A 240 -18.56 4.78 18.54
N ARG A 241 -19.06 6.03 18.61
CA ARG A 241 -18.21 7.21 18.79
C ARG A 241 -17.41 7.08 20.08
N GLY A 242 -16.12 7.40 20.02
CA GLY A 242 -15.19 7.28 21.16
C GLY A 242 -14.24 6.08 21.10
N ASN A 243 -14.57 5.02 20.35
CA ASN A 243 -13.73 3.82 20.19
C ASN A 243 -12.53 3.98 19.24
N ARG A 244 -12.26 5.23 18.81
CA ARG A 244 -11.20 5.56 17.83
C ARG A 244 -11.36 4.90 16.45
N TYR A 245 -12.55 4.38 16.12
CA TYR A 245 -12.83 3.77 14.81
C TYR A 245 -12.62 4.70 13.61
N GLY A 246 -12.73 6.02 13.80
CA GLY A 246 -12.35 6.98 12.76
C GLY A 246 -10.85 6.94 12.43
N GLU A 247 -9.98 6.76 13.43
CA GLU A 247 -8.54 6.59 13.20
C GLU A 247 -8.26 5.20 12.62
N LEU A 248 -8.94 4.16 13.14
CA LEU A 248 -8.79 2.79 12.67
C LEU A 248 -9.10 2.64 11.18
N ILE A 249 -10.21 3.23 10.70
CA ILE A 249 -10.61 3.11 9.30
C ILE A 249 -9.69 3.92 8.37
N LEU A 250 -9.02 4.96 8.87
CA LEU A 250 -8.05 5.73 8.08
C LEU A 250 -6.75 4.97 7.84
N LYS A 251 -6.32 4.07 8.74
CA LYS A 251 -5.11 3.24 8.54
C LYS A 251 -5.15 2.46 7.21
N PRO A 252 -6.17 1.63 6.92
CA PRO A 252 -6.26 0.93 5.65
C PRO A 252 -6.50 1.85 4.45
N VAL A 253 -7.16 3.01 4.64
CA VAL A 253 -7.30 3.99 3.56
C VAL A 253 -5.94 4.57 3.15
N PHE A 254 -5.10 4.94 4.12
CA PHE A 254 -3.75 5.41 3.82
C PHE A 254 -2.87 4.29 3.25
N GLU A 255 -3.01 3.07 3.73
CA GLU A 255 -2.31 1.91 3.16
C GLU A 255 -2.74 1.66 1.71
N HIS A 256 -4.03 1.78 1.42
CA HIS A 256 -4.57 1.72 0.05
C HIS A 256 -3.94 2.79 -0.84
N CYS A 257 -3.81 4.02 -0.34
CA CYS A 257 -3.13 5.09 -1.06
C CYS A 257 -1.66 4.75 -1.33
N ARG A 258 -0.95 4.21 -0.33
CA ARG A 258 0.47 3.86 -0.42
C ARG A 258 0.71 2.76 -1.45
N VAL A 259 0.01 1.64 -1.32
CA VAL A 259 0.12 0.47 -2.22
C VAL A 259 -0.34 0.83 -3.63
N GLY A 260 -1.41 1.62 -3.77
CA GLY A 260 -1.89 2.10 -5.06
C GLY A 260 -1.06 3.22 -5.68
N GLY A 261 -0.02 3.73 -5.01
CA GLY A 261 0.80 4.83 -5.51
C GLY A 261 0.01 6.12 -5.75
N PHE A 262 -1.04 6.37 -4.96
CA PHE A 262 -1.87 7.56 -5.05
C PHE A 262 -1.13 8.79 -4.52
N ASP A 263 -1.25 9.91 -5.23
CA ASP A 263 -0.58 11.16 -4.91
C ASP A 263 -1.31 11.97 -3.84
N ALA A 264 -2.64 11.82 -3.81
CA ALA A 264 -3.51 12.40 -2.81
C ALA A 264 -4.78 11.58 -2.61
N VAL A 265 -5.39 11.76 -1.44
CA VAL A 265 -6.76 11.33 -1.16
C VAL A 265 -7.61 12.54 -0.84
N PHE A 266 -8.85 12.56 -1.34
CA PHE A 266 -9.77 13.66 -1.11
C PHE A 266 -11.17 13.17 -0.75
N CYS A 267 -11.93 14.04 -0.10
CA CYS A 267 -13.35 13.83 0.13
C CYS A 267 -14.09 15.15 0.02
N THR A 268 -15.41 15.05 -0.18
CA THR A 268 -16.33 16.17 0.00
C THR A 268 -17.20 15.93 1.22
N CYS A 269 -17.54 16.99 1.94
CA CYS A 269 -18.39 16.94 3.12
C CYS A 269 -19.15 18.24 3.30
N PHE A 270 -20.33 18.20 3.93
CA PHE A 270 -21.11 19.40 4.18
C PHE A 270 -20.49 20.24 5.32
N PRO A 271 -20.58 21.58 5.28
CA PRO A 271 -20.09 22.44 6.36
C PRO A 271 -20.66 22.15 7.76
N LYS A 272 -21.82 21.49 7.84
CA LYS A 272 -22.44 21.05 9.10
C LYS A 272 -21.64 19.92 9.79
N GLU A 273 -20.83 19.17 9.05
CA GLU A 273 -20.06 18.01 9.52
C GLU A 273 -18.73 18.42 10.17
N LYS A 274 -18.78 19.37 11.11
CA LYS A 274 -17.59 19.97 11.75
C LYS A 274 -16.67 18.94 12.42
N GLU A 275 -17.24 17.89 12.99
CA GLU A 275 -16.48 16.81 13.65
C GLU A 275 -15.64 16.02 12.65
N LEU A 276 -16.19 15.70 11.46
CA LEU A 276 -15.48 15.00 10.39
C LEU A 276 -14.34 15.86 9.87
N VAL A 277 -14.59 17.15 9.59
CA VAL A 277 -13.55 18.10 9.15
C VAL A 277 -12.42 18.17 10.19
N SER A 278 -12.75 18.36 11.47
CA SER A 278 -11.75 18.43 12.54
C SER A 278 -10.97 17.12 12.69
N HIS A 279 -11.63 15.97 12.51
CA HIS A 279 -10.99 14.66 12.55
C HIS A 279 -9.98 14.52 11.41
N LEU A 280 -10.40 14.75 10.17
CA LEU A 280 -9.57 14.62 8.98
C LEU A 280 -8.38 15.59 8.98
N SER A 281 -8.58 16.84 9.42
CA SER A 281 -7.48 17.82 9.50
C SER A 281 -6.36 17.40 10.45
N ARG A 282 -6.66 16.64 11.52
CA ARG A 282 -5.61 16.07 12.40
C ARG A 282 -4.75 15.03 11.71
N PHE A 283 -5.18 14.52 10.57
CA PHE A 283 -4.46 13.56 9.73
C PHE A 283 -4.00 14.16 8.41
N GLY A 284 -3.90 15.49 8.32
CA GLY A 284 -3.28 16.18 7.18
C GLY A 284 -4.22 16.48 6.01
N PHE A 285 -5.54 16.36 6.20
CA PHE A 285 -6.49 16.88 5.22
C PHE A 285 -6.63 18.40 5.35
N GLU A 286 -6.40 19.09 4.24
CA GLU A 286 -6.48 20.55 4.13
C GLU A 286 -7.73 20.94 3.33
N LEU A 287 -8.39 22.02 3.74
CA LEU A 287 -9.50 22.60 2.99
C LEU A 287 -8.95 23.35 1.77
N VAL A 288 -9.23 22.84 0.57
CA VAL A 288 -8.72 23.43 -0.69
C VAL A 288 -9.78 24.21 -1.47
N GLY A 289 -11.05 24.04 -1.12
CA GLY A 289 -12.14 24.72 -1.83
C GLY A 289 -13.52 24.21 -1.50
N ARG A 290 -14.46 24.49 -2.40
CA ARG A 290 -15.86 24.05 -2.33
C ARG A 290 -16.35 23.52 -3.67
N LYS A 291 -17.21 22.50 -3.62
CA LYS A 291 -17.95 21.98 -4.77
C LYS A 291 -19.44 22.13 -4.49
N GLY A 292 -20.05 23.15 -5.08
CA GLY A 292 -21.41 23.57 -4.70
C GLY A 292 -21.46 23.97 -3.23
N GLN A 293 -22.25 23.24 -2.44
CA GLN A 293 -22.40 23.47 -0.99
C GLN A 293 -21.43 22.65 -0.12
N GLU A 294 -20.67 21.72 -0.72
CA GLU A 294 -19.74 20.86 0.00
C GLU A 294 -18.35 21.48 0.09
N LEU A 295 -17.67 21.25 1.21
CA LEU A 295 -16.25 21.51 1.38
C LEU A 295 -15.44 20.42 0.68
N VAL A 296 -14.30 20.79 0.10
CA VAL A 296 -13.36 19.85 -0.52
C VAL A 296 -12.11 19.77 0.37
N LEU A 297 -11.87 18.59 0.94
CA LEU A 297 -10.72 18.30 1.79
C LEU A 297 -9.75 17.40 1.05
N VAL A 298 -8.46 17.76 1.02
CA VAL A 298 -7.41 17.01 0.32
C VAL A 298 -6.26 16.72 1.27
N LYS A 299 -5.80 15.47 1.28
CA LYS A 299 -4.55 15.07 1.89
C LYS A 299 -3.57 14.64 0.81
N ARG A 300 -2.42 15.31 0.76
CA ARG A 300 -1.32 14.99 -0.17
C ARG A 300 -0.34 14.00 0.48
N PHE A 301 0.24 13.13 -0.34
CA PHE A 301 1.33 12.23 0.06
C PHE A 301 2.67 12.58 -0.58
N LYS A 302 2.67 13.49 -1.56
CA LYS A 302 3.89 14.03 -2.19
C LYS A 302 4.18 15.47 -1.72
N PRO A 303 5.23 15.67 -0.92
CA PRO A 303 5.72 17.00 -0.59
C PRO A 303 6.55 17.57 -1.74
N THR A 304 6.55 18.90 -1.85
CA THR A 304 7.49 19.65 -2.70
C THR A 304 8.88 19.76 -2.05
N ASP A 305 9.91 20.09 -2.83
CA ASP A 305 11.27 20.28 -2.30
C ASP A 305 11.33 21.39 -1.24
N HIS A 306 10.59 22.48 -1.46
CA HIS A 306 10.45 23.56 -0.49
C HIS A 306 9.82 23.08 0.83
N GLU A 307 8.74 22.28 0.75
CA GLU A 307 8.09 21.70 1.93
C GLU A 307 9.01 20.70 2.66
N ARG A 308 9.83 19.94 1.94
CA ARG A 308 10.86 19.06 2.52
C ARG A 308 11.92 19.85 3.29
N GLN A 309 12.30 21.04 2.83
CA GLN A 309 13.32 21.87 3.46
C GLN A 309 12.75 22.63 4.67
N GLU A 310 11.65 23.34 4.49
CA GLU A 310 11.15 24.34 5.45
C GLU A 310 10.33 23.76 6.61
N LEU A 311 9.56 22.69 6.38
CA LEU A 311 8.68 22.16 7.42
C LEU A 311 9.49 21.45 8.50
N ASP A 312 9.18 21.71 9.77
CA ASP A 312 9.72 20.90 10.86
C ASP A 312 9.26 19.43 10.73
N PRO A 313 10.00 18.46 11.30
CA PRO A 313 9.70 17.05 11.15
C PRO A 313 8.28 16.64 11.55
N LEU A 314 7.69 17.27 12.58
CA LEU A 314 6.33 16.95 13.01
C LEU A 314 5.30 17.52 12.03
N ALA A 315 5.42 18.79 11.64
CA ALA A 315 4.51 19.41 10.68
C ALA A 315 4.55 18.69 9.33
N TYR A 316 5.73 18.30 8.86
CA TYR A 316 5.92 17.47 7.68
C TYR A 316 5.14 16.15 7.79
N HIS A 317 5.31 15.43 8.90
CA HIS A 317 4.65 14.14 9.12
C HIS A 317 3.13 14.28 9.30
N VAL A 318 2.63 15.33 9.95
CA VAL A 318 1.19 15.59 10.06
C VAL A 318 0.57 15.77 8.68
N ARG A 319 1.25 16.53 7.81
CA ARG A 319 0.76 16.87 6.48
C ARG A 319 0.81 15.67 5.53
N PHE A 320 1.96 15.01 5.41
CA PHE A 320 2.22 14.00 4.39
C PHE A 320 2.24 12.55 4.89
N GLY A 321 2.24 12.33 6.20
CA GLY A 321 2.25 11.00 6.81
C GLY A 321 0.95 10.21 6.57
N PRO A 322 0.83 8.98 7.07
CA PRO A 322 1.75 8.35 8.03
C PRO A 322 3.07 7.88 7.39
N TYR A 323 3.09 7.54 6.10
CA TYR A 323 4.25 6.96 5.41
C TYR A 323 5.25 7.98 4.83
N ARG A 324 5.28 9.20 5.39
CA ARG A 324 6.26 10.24 5.07
C ARG A 324 6.90 10.71 6.35
N VAL A 325 8.22 10.53 6.43
CA VAL A 325 9.02 10.85 7.61
C VAL A 325 10.21 11.70 7.17
N LYS A 326 10.37 12.83 7.86
CA LYS A 326 11.56 13.68 7.76
C LYS A 326 12.45 13.38 8.97
N ALA A 327 13.50 12.58 8.77
CA ALA A 327 14.49 12.28 9.81
C ALA A 327 15.64 13.29 9.80
N ALA A 328 15.87 13.99 8.69
CA ALA A 328 16.82 15.10 8.61
C ALA A 328 16.51 16.19 9.66
N GLY A 329 17.46 16.45 10.55
CA GLY A 329 17.31 17.43 11.64
C GLY A 329 16.49 16.95 12.84
N ALA A 330 15.91 15.74 12.78
CA ALA A 330 15.19 15.15 13.91
C ALA A 330 16.13 14.37 14.84
N ALA A 331 15.86 14.43 16.15
CA ALA A 331 16.49 13.49 17.08
C ALA A 331 15.90 12.08 16.87
N ALA A 332 16.71 11.05 17.09
CA ALA A 332 16.26 9.66 16.97
C ALA A 332 16.47 8.90 18.29
N PHE A 333 15.47 8.10 18.65
CA PHE A 333 15.45 7.30 19.87
C PHE A 333 15.03 5.87 19.57
N VAL A 334 15.71 4.90 20.20
CA VAL A 334 15.24 3.52 20.26
C VAL A 334 14.45 3.33 21.54
N VAL A 335 13.21 2.86 21.42
CA VAL A 335 12.25 2.65 22.49
C VAL A 335 12.09 1.15 22.72
N PRO A 336 12.68 0.56 23.77
CA PRO A 336 12.43 -0.84 24.09
C PRO A 336 10.99 -1.01 24.58
N VAL A 337 10.27 -1.97 24.01
CA VAL A 337 8.89 -2.33 24.34
C VAL A 337 8.83 -3.84 24.64
N GLN A 338 8.12 -4.22 25.70
CA GLN A 338 7.90 -5.63 26.02
C GLN A 338 6.88 -6.24 25.04
N PRO A 339 6.96 -7.55 24.74
CA PRO A 339 6.03 -8.21 23.79
C PRO A 339 4.56 -7.88 24.05
N ARG A 340 4.11 -7.99 25.31
CA ARG A 340 2.72 -7.70 25.74
C ARG A 340 2.23 -6.29 25.38
N TRP A 341 3.13 -5.32 25.32
CA TRP A 341 2.79 -3.93 24.98
C TRP A 341 2.95 -3.67 23.49
N HIS A 342 3.90 -4.37 22.87
CA HIS A 342 4.14 -4.29 21.44
C HIS A 342 2.92 -4.77 20.65
N GLU A 343 2.38 -5.94 21.01
CA GLU A 343 1.18 -6.51 20.35
C GLU A 343 -0.06 -5.60 20.48
N GLN A 344 -0.17 -4.84 21.57
CA GLN A 344 -1.28 -3.91 21.79
C GLN A 344 -1.09 -2.58 21.07
N LEU A 345 0.16 -2.09 20.99
CA LEU A 345 0.48 -0.85 20.27
C LEU A 345 0.44 -1.06 18.75
N PHE A 346 0.90 -2.21 18.28
CA PHE A 346 1.08 -2.52 16.85
C PHE A 346 0.47 -3.88 16.50
N PRO A 347 -0.85 -4.07 16.69
CA PRO A 347 -1.50 -5.36 16.46
C PRO A 347 -1.38 -5.89 15.03
N GLU A 348 -1.22 -5.01 14.04
CA GLU A 348 -0.95 -5.35 12.65
C GLU A 348 0.43 -5.99 12.39
N LEU A 349 1.34 -6.01 13.39
CA LEU A 349 2.69 -6.59 13.28
C LEU A 349 2.79 -7.99 13.89
N GLU A 350 1.67 -8.55 14.33
CA GLU A 350 1.62 -9.91 14.87
C GLU A 350 1.34 -10.93 13.76
N GLU A 351 2.13 -12.00 13.75
CA GLU A 351 1.97 -13.11 12.79
C GLU A 351 0.66 -13.88 12.99
N GLN A 352 0.16 -13.91 14.23
CA GLN A 352 -1.11 -14.52 14.59
C GLN A 352 -2.00 -13.47 15.24
N MET A 353 -3.15 -13.22 14.63
CA MET A 353 -4.12 -12.29 15.19
C MET A 353 -4.75 -12.89 16.44
N GLY A 354 -4.58 -12.22 17.58
CA GLY A 354 -5.30 -12.56 18.79
C GLY A 354 -6.80 -12.35 18.60
N LEU A 355 -7.62 -13.14 19.32
CA LEU A 355 -9.10 -13.05 19.29
C LEU A 355 -9.65 -11.63 19.55
N PHE A 356 -8.89 -10.79 20.26
CA PHE A 356 -9.26 -9.42 20.63
C PHE A 356 -8.47 -8.35 19.86
N ALA A 357 -7.68 -8.73 18.85
CA ALA A 357 -6.89 -7.78 18.07
C ALA A 357 -7.81 -6.75 17.37
N GLY A 358 -7.48 -5.47 17.52
CA GLY A 358 -8.28 -4.36 16.96
C GLY A 358 -9.59 -4.05 17.71
N GLN A 359 -9.87 -4.69 18.84
CA GLN A 359 -11.05 -4.37 19.67
C GLN A 359 -10.77 -3.28 20.72
N THR A 360 -9.54 -2.75 20.77
CA THR A 360 -9.11 -1.77 21.76
C THR A 360 -8.79 -0.40 21.13
N PRO A 361 -9.24 0.72 21.71
CA PRO A 361 -9.06 2.06 21.13
C PRO A 361 -7.59 2.46 20.86
N TYR A 362 -6.65 1.95 21.67
CA TYR A 362 -5.22 2.25 21.58
C TYR A 362 -4.48 1.49 20.47
N GLY A 363 -4.87 0.25 20.18
CA GLY A 363 -4.35 -0.48 19.00
C GLY A 363 -4.87 0.15 17.71
N ASN A 364 -6.10 0.65 17.77
CA ASN A 364 -6.84 1.23 16.66
C ASN A 364 -6.38 2.62 16.22
N SER A 365 -5.72 3.38 17.08
CA SER A 365 -5.35 4.77 16.79
C SER A 365 -4.05 4.89 15.99
N ILE A 366 -3.97 5.91 15.15
CA ILE A 366 -2.70 6.35 14.53
C ILE A 366 -1.89 7.13 15.56
N ARG A 367 -2.58 7.90 16.42
CA ARG A 367 -1.98 8.63 17.53
C ARG A 367 -2.01 7.79 18.79
N LYS A 368 -0.84 7.47 19.34
CA LYS A 368 -0.66 6.53 20.45
C LYS A 368 0.11 7.18 21.60
N ALA A 369 0.09 6.55 22.76
CA ALA A 369 0.86 6.95 23.92
C ALA A 369 1.74 5.79 24.41
N TYR A 370 2.99 6.11 24.75
CA TYR A 370 3.90 5.18 25.42
C TYR A 370 4.38 5.77 26.74
N LEU A 371 4.35 4.95 27.79
CA LEU A 371 4.84 5.30 29.12
C LEU A 371 6.16 4.58 29.38
N CYS A 372 7.12 5.28 29.97
CA CYS A 372 8.35 4.65 30.41
C CYS A 372 8.95 5.35 31.62
N ARG A 373 9.83 4.63 32.33
CA ARG A 373 10.63 5.16 33.45
C ARG A 373 12.05 5.55 33.01
N SER A 374 12.26 5.85 31.73
CA SER A 374 13.58 6.25 31.23
C SER A 374 14.11 7.48 31.98
N MET A 375 15.43 7.62 32.09
CA MET A 375 16.08 8.84 32.61
C MET A 375 16.05 10.01 31.61
N THR A 376 15.61 9.77 30.37
CA THR A 376 15.42 10.81 29.34
C THR A 376 14.43 11.86 29.83
N LYS A 377 14.85 13.12 29.97
CA LYS A 377 14.01 14.17 30.54
C LYS A 377 12.81 14.52 29.66
N THR A 378 13.04 14.68 28.37
CA THR A 378 12.01 15.02 27.37
C THR A 378 12.36 14.33 26.04
N ILE A 379 11.33 14.08 25.24
CA ILE A 379 11.46 13.77 23.82
C ILE A 379 10.80 14.92 23.06
N GLU A 380 11.58 15.52 22.18
CA GLU A 380 11.22 16.71 21.43
C GLU A 380 10.21 16.36 20.32
N PRO A 381 9.20 17.23 20.07
CA PRO A 381 8.29 17.04 18.94
C PRO A 381 9.06 16.85 17.62
N GLY A 382 8.60 15.93 16.78
CA GLY A 382 9.26 15.58 15.52
C GLY A 382 10.37 14.54 15.65
N SER A 383 10.74 14.12 16.86
CA SER A 383 11.74 13.06 17.04
C SER A 383 11.27 11.72 16.46
N VAL A 384 12.19 11.00 15.81
CA VAL A 384 11.97 9.65 15.29
C VAL A 384 12.09 8.64 16.44
N LEU A 385 11.08 7.78 16.58
CA LEU A 385 11.01 6.71 17.57
C LEU A 385 11.07 5.36 16.86
N LEU A 386 12.08 4.56 17.15
CA LEU A 386 12.24 3.19 16.70
C LEU A 386 11.78 2.25 17.81
N PHE A 387 10.65 1.58 17.64
CA PHE A 387 10.10 0.66 18.64
C PHE A 387 10.77 -0.71 18.51
N TYR A 388 11.58 -1.04 19.51
CA TYR A 388 12.33 -2.28 19.62
C TYR A 388 11.56 -3.29 20.48
N ARG A 389 11.09 -4.38 19.89
CA ARG A 389 10.44 -5.48 20.63
C ARG A 389 11.50 -6.29 21.36
N SER A 390 11.46 -6.23 22.68
CA SER A 390 12.41 -6.90 23.55
C SER A 390 12.04 -8.37 23.81
N GLN A 391 12.98 -9.13 24.38
CA GLN A 391 12.82 -10.53 24.85
C GLN A 391 12.68 -11.57 23.73
N ASP A 392 11.59 -11.59 22.98
CA ASP A 392 11.26 -12.69 22.06
C ASP A 392 11.87 -12.50 20.66
N ARG A 393 11.69 -11.33 20.03
CA ARG A 393 12.15 -11.05 18.67
C ARG A 393 13.44 -10.23 18.62
N SER A 394 13.69 -9.36 19.61
CA SER A 394 14.90 -8.53 19.69
C SER A 394 15.21 -7.75 18.40
N CYS A 395 14.19 -7.08 17.86
CA CYS A 395 14.28 -6.30 16.62
C CYS A 395 13.44 -5.01 16.68
N VAL A 396 13.73 -4.06 15.79
CA VAL A 396 12.83 -2.93 15.52
C VAL A 396 11.85 -3.34 14.42
N GLN A 397 10.56 -3.07 14.65
CA GLN A 397 9.48 -3.39 13.70
C GLN A 397 8.58 -2.19 13.37
N ALA A 398 8.57 -1.15 14.22
CA ALA A 398 7.71 0.02 14.03
C ALA A 398 8.47 1.33 14.22
N VAL A 399 8.05 2.33 13.46
CA VAL A 399 8.53 3.72 13.53
C VAL A 399 7.37 4.64 13.92
N GLY A 400 7.64 5.58 14.82
CA GLY A 400 6.72 6.66 15.12
C GLY A 400 7.40 8.02 15.21
N ILE A 401 6.61 9.09 15.13
CA ILE A 401 7.06 10.47 15.26
C ILE A 401 6.48 11.06 16.54
N ALA A 402 7.35 11.54 17.43
CA ALA A 402 6.93 12.12 18.69
C ALA A 402 6.10 13.40 18.45
N GLU A 403 4.93 13.49 19.06
CA GLU A 403 4.11 14.71 19.05
C GLU A 403 4.44 15.60 20.24
N ALA A 404 4.53 14.99 21.42
CA ALA A 404 4.81 15.69 22.67
C ALA A 404 5.25 14.67 23.74
N SER A 405 5.87 15.16 24.80
CA SER A 405 6.12 14.36 25.99
C SER A 405 5.93 15.18 27.27
N VAL A 406 5.52 14.51 28.36
CA VAL A 406 5.49 15.07 29.71
C VAL A 406 6.10 14.08 30.69
N ARG A 407 6.70 14.60 31.75
CA ARG A 407 7.18 13.81 32.88
C ARG A 407 6.44 14.22 34.13
N SER A 408 5.80 13.26 34.79
CA SER A 408 5.11 13.51 36.05
C SER A 408 5.29 12.34 37.01
N ARG A 409 5.23 12.65 38.31
CA ARG A 409 5.11 11.66 39.38
C ARG A 409 3.65 11.43 39.79
N GLU A 410 2.74 12.29 39.33
CA GLU A 410 1.33 12.23 39.68
C GLU A 410 0.58 11.35 38.67
N PRO A 411 0.04 10.18 39.07
CA PRO A 411 -0.69 9.28 38.17
C PRO A 411 -1.81 9.98 37.40
N ILE A 412 -2.55 10.87 38.07
CA ILE A 412 -3.68 11.59 37.47
C ILE A 412 -3.24 12.55 36.36
N GLU A 413 -2.06 13.15 36.47
CA GLU A 413 -1.50 14.02 35.42
C GLU A 413 -1.12 13.19 34.20
N ILE A 414 -0.49 12.03 34.42
CA ILE A 414 -0.12 11.09 33.36
C ILE A 414 -1.37 10.61 32.62
N ILE A 415 -2.40 10.15 33.35
CA ILE A 415 -3.65 9.65 32.79
C ILE A 415 -4.36 10.73 31.98
N ARG A 416 -4.47 11.96 32.50
CA ARG A 416 -5.06 13.10 31.77
C ARG A 416 -4.30 13.42 30.49
N TYR A 417 -2.98 13.32 30.53
CA TYR A 417 -2.12 13.61 29.40
C TYR A 417 -2.28 12.59 28.26
N VAL A 418 -2.25 11.29 28.59
CA VAL A 418 -2.35 10.22 27.58
C VAL A 418 -3.79 9.97 27.13
N GLY A 419 -4.77 10.16 28.03
CA GLY A 419 -6.17 9.85 27.81
C GLY A 419 -6.38 8.42 27.31
N THR A 420 -7.29 8.23 26.35
CA THR A 420 -7.62 6.90 25.78
C THR A 420 -6.59 6.34 24.79
N ARG A 421 -5.36 6.89 24.74
CA ARG A 421 -4.30 6.51 23.78
C ARG A 421 -3.23 5.60 24.35
N THR A 422 -3.30 5.31 25.65
CA THR A 422 -2.36 4.46 26.37
C THR A 422 -2.82 3.01 26.36
N VAL A 423 -1.87 2.09 26.33
CA VAL A 423 -2.09 0.65 26.56
C VAL A 423 -2.13 0.30 28.06
N TYR A 424 -1.60 1.18 28.92
CA TYR A 424 -1.47 0.95 30.35
C TYR A 424 -2.79 1.24 31.08
N SER A 425 -3.18 0.33 31.97
CA SER A 425 -4.31 0.55 32.89
C SER A 425 -4.00 1.59 33.97
N GLU A 426 -5.02 2.16 34.60
CA GLU A 426 -4.86 3.11 35.71
C GLU A 426 -3.96 2.55 36.83
N ALA A 427 -4.23 1.31 37.26
CA ALA A 427 -3.41 0.63 38.27
C ALA A 427 -1.95 0.45 37.85
N GLU A 428 -1.68 0.19 36.55
CA GLU A 428 -0.31 0.11 36.05
C GLU A 428 0.37 1.47 36.00
N VAL A 429 -0.36 2.55 35.66
CA VAL A 429 0.19 3.92 35.73
C VAL A 429 0.55 4.28 37.16
N GLU A 430 -0.32 3.97 38.12
CA GLU A 430 -0.07 4.18 39.55
C GLU A 430 1.17 3.41 40.03
N ALA A 431 1.26 2.12 39.69
CA ALA A 431 2.42 1.31 40.03
C ALA A 431 3.72 1.87 39.41
N MET A 432 3.69 2.26 38.13
CA MET A 432 4.84 2.86 37.46
C MET A 432 5.29 4.18 38.11
N ALA A 433 4.34 5.00 38.56
CA ALA A 433 4.63 6.25 39.26
C ALA A 433 5.22 6.00 40.64
N ALA A 434 4.67 5.06 41.40
CA ALA A 434 5.14 4.69 42.74
C ALA A 434 6.57 4.11 42.72
N GLU A 435 6.91 3.31 41.71
CA GLU A 435 8.24 2.71 41.56
C GLU A 435 9.29 3.67 40.98
N SER A 436 8.92 4.89 40.57
CA SER A 436 9.82 5.80 39.87
C SER A 436 10.17 7.05 40.69
N ASN A 437 11.38 7.07 41.23
CA ASN A 437 11.92 8.26 41.90
C ASN A 437 11.99 9.49 40.97
N GLN A 438 12.03 9.34 39.65
CA GLN A 438 12.12 10.44 38.69
C GLN A 438 10.79 10.70 37.96
N GLY A 439 9.70 10.03 38.35
CA GLY A 439 8.42 10.05 37.65
C GLY A 439 8.41 9.24 36.35
N VAL A 440 7.25 9.21 35.70
CA VAL A 440 7.01 8.50 34.44
C VAL A 440 7.07 9.51 33.29
N LEU A 441 7.79 9.16 32.23
CA LEU A 441 7.76 9.87 30.96
C LEU A 441 6.62 9.31 30.11
N ALA A 442 5.64 10.16 29.82
CA ALA A 442 4.57 9.87 28.89
C ALA A 442 4.88 10.53 27.55
N VAL A 443 4.88 9.75 26.47
CA VAL A 443 5.22 10.19 25.11
C VAL A 443 4.00 9.98 24.22
N LEU A 444 3.46 11.05 23.67
CA LEU A 444 2.47 10.99 22.58
C LEU A 444 3.22 10.91 21.26
N PHE A 445 2.79 10.01 20.38
CA PHE A 445 3.41 9.83 19.07
C PHE A 445 2.40 9.46 18.00
N ARG A 446 2.77 9.69 16.74
CA ARG A 446 2.09 9.19 15.55
C ARG A 446 2.81 7.96 15.04
N GLN A 447 2.10 6.87 14.83
CA GLN A 447 2.63 5.73 14.10
C GLN A 447 2.86 6.14 12.64
N ALA A 448 4.07 5.92 12.13
CA ALA A 448 4.46 6.34 10.80
C ALA A 448 4.49 5.17 9.82
N GLN A 449 5.40 4.23 10.02
CA GLN A 449 5.54 3.06 9.16
C GLN A 449 5.99 1.86 9.96
N SER A 450 5.61 0.70 9.46
CA SER A 450 6.22 -0.58 9.81
C SER A 450 7.50 -0.74 9.00
N ILE A 451 8.51 -1.38 9.56
CA ILE A 451 9.74 -1.72 8.84
C ILE A 451 10.01 -3.20 8.99
N ASP A 452 10.76 -3.76 8.03
CA ASP A 452 11.25 -5.12 8.14
C ASP A 452 11.97 -5.34 9.47
N ASN A 453 11.81 -6.54 10.03
CA ASN A 453 12.41 -6.93 11.30
C ASN A 453 13.90 -6.64 11.30
N THR A 454 14.30 -5.52 11.90
CA THR A 454 15.70 -5.11 11.94
C THR A 454 16.32 -5.69 13.21
N PRO A 455 17.12 -6.76 13.13
CA PRO A 455 17.61 -7.47 14.30
C PRO A 455 18.64 -6.63 15.06
N LEU A 456 18.78 -6.90 16.36
CA LEU A 456 19.74 -6.23 17.22
C LEU A 456 21.17 -6.17 16.64
N LEU A 457 21.62 -7.25 16.01
CA LEU A 457 22.96 -7.33 15.42
C LEU A 457 23.15 -6.28 14.32
N GLU A 458 22.14 -6.05 13.49
CA GLU A 458 22.18 -5.00 12.46
C GLU A 458 22.23 -3.61 13.09
N LEU A 459 21.38 -3.36 14.09
CA LEU A 459 21.36 -2.08 14.82
C LEU A 459 22.72 -1.77 15.47
N VAL A 460 23.39 -2.78 16.01
CA VAL A 460 24.73 -2.63 16.60
C VAL A 460 25.78 -2.34 15.52
N ARG A 461 25.78 -3.09 14.41
CA ARG A 461 26.69 -2.86 13.27
C ARG A 461 26.51 -1.47 12.65
N ALA A 462 25.27 -1.00 12.57
CA ALA A 462 24.92 0.34 12.11
C ALA A 462 25.31 1.45 13.10
N GLY A 463 25.67 1.11 14.34
CA GLY A 463 26.00 2.08 15.38
C GLY A 463 24.76 2.75 16.01
N VAL A 464 23.56 2.24 15.74
CA VAL A 464 22.29 2.71 16.33
C VAL A 464 22.24 2.35 17.81
N LEU A 465 22.68 1.14 18.15
CA LEU A 465 22.76 0.62 19.52
C LEU A 465 24.17 0.09 19.83
N LYS A 466 24.48 -0.06 21.12
CA LYS A 466 25.68 -0.80 21.59
C LYS A 466 25.37 -2.24 22.02
N GLY A 467 24.08 -2.56 22.18
CA GLY A 467 23.55 -3.81 22.70
C GLY A 467 22.05 -3.66 22.95
N ALA A 468 21.42 -4.69 23.53
CA ALA A 468 19.98 -4.67 23.79
C ALA A 468 19.59 -3.51 24.74
N PRO A 469 18.71 -2.58 24.32
CA PRO A 469 18.38 -1.40 25.12
C PRO A 469 17.49 -1.79 26.31
N GLN A 470 17.87 -1.35 27.52
CA GLN A 470 17.07 -1.51 28.74
C GLN A 470 16.18 -0.29 29.02
N SER A 471 16.48 0.85 28.39
CA SER A 471 15.72 2.09 28.48
C SER A 471 15.70 2.79 27.13
N ILE A 472 14.85 3.82 26.99
CA ILE A 472 14.86 4.68 25.79
C ILE A 472 16.29 5.21 25.58
N THR A 473 16.83 4.97 24.40
CA THR A 473 18.22 5.26 24.06
C THR A 473 18.27 6.27 22.92
N LYS A 474 18.83 7.46 23.17
CA LYS A 474 19.08 8.45 22.12
C LYS A 474 20.23 7.96 21.22
N VAL A 475 20.00 7.94 19.92
CA VAL A 475 21.01 7.60 18.92
C VAL A 475 21.91 8.81 18.73
N ARG A 476 23.22 8.63 18.94
CA ARG A 476 24.20 9.72 18.94
C ARG A 476 25.30 9.58 17.90
N THR A 477 25.48 8.38 17.35
CA THR A 477 26.57 8.14 16.40
C THR A 477 26.16 8.70 15.03
N PRO A 478 27.06 9.42 14.32
CA PRO A 478 26.76 9.87 12.95
C PRO A 478 26.36 8.72 12.04
N LYS A 479 27.04 7.58 12.16
CA LYS A 479 26.74 6.35 11.42
C LYS A 479 25.31 5.84 11.68
N GLY A 480 24.89 5.81 12.95
CA GLY A 480 23.56 5.37 13.33
C GLY A 480 22.47 6.33 12.88
N ILE A 481 22.71 7.63 12.96
CA ILE A 481 21.78 8.66 12.46
C ILE A 481 21.60 8.51 10.94
N GLU A 482 22.69 8.36 10.19
CA GLU A 482 22.61 8.19 8.74
C GLU A 482 21.92 6.89 8.33
N TRP A 483 22.17 5.78 9.05
CA TRP A 483 21.46 4.53 8.84
C TRP A 483 19.94 4.69 9.09
N ILE A 484 19.54 5.44 10.11
CA ILE A 484 18.12 5.69 10.37
C ILE A 484 17.52 6.47 9.20
N ARG A 485 18.20 7.52 8.74
CA ARG A 485 17.74 8.32 7.59
C ARG A 485 17.55 7.45 6.35
N SER A 486 18.50 6.58 6.02
CA SER A 486 18.37 5.70 4.85
C SER A 486 17.24 4.66 4.96
N ARG A 487 16.76 4.37 6.18
CA ARG A 487 15.68 3.41 6.43
C ARG A 487 14.30 4.05 6.58
N VAL A 488 14.22 5.30 7.01
CA VAL A 488 12.93 5.92 7.35
C VAL A 488 12.60 7.19 6.56
N GLU A 489 13.60 7.90 6.02
CA GLU A 489 13.36 9.13 5.26
C GLU A 489 12.60 8.84 3.97
N THR A 490 11.50 9.57 3.73
CA THR A 490 10.57 9.35 2.60
C THR A 490 9.98 10.64 2.06
#